data_AF-A0A928ZZM9-F1
#
_entry.id   AF-A0A928ZZM9-F1
#
_cell.length_a   1.000
_cell.length_b   1.000
_cell.length_c   1.000
_cell.angle_alpha   90.00
_cell.angle_beta   90.00
_cell.angle_gamma   90.00
#
_symmetry.space_group_name_H-M   'P 1'
#
loop_
_entity.id
_entity.type
_entity.pdbx_description
1 polymer ?
#
loop_
_entity_poly.entity_id
_entity_poly.type
_entity_poly.pdbx_seq_one_letter_code
_entity_poly.pdbx_strand_id
1 'polypeptide(L)'
;MNLNSPHTQQWLVPWIALAPFLLITFGLAWGILALYILLPGLMGALFGEISGHHPLFILAVWAPAVAAFILISYYGGWVGLRRFLSRIFLWHCQPAWYGFLLGLPLMFYAGAAVKGNL
;
A
#
# COMPACT_ATOMS: atom_id res chain seq x y z
N MET A 1 -21.67 32.52 14.16
CA MET A 1 -20.69 31.41 14.07
C MET A 1 -19.73 31.75 12.94
N ASN A 2 -18.53 32.26 13.24
CA ASN A 2 -17.60 32.79 12.22
C ASN A 2 -16.82 31.62 11.60
N LEU A 3 -16.93 31.39 10.29
CA LEU A 3 -16.37 30.21 9.59
C LEU A 3 -14.92 30.39 9.12
N ASN A 4 -14.25 31.48 9.50
CA ASN A 4 -12.90 31.82 9.05
C ASN A 4 -11.88 31.70 10.19
N SER A 5 -11.52 30.47 10.54
CA SER A 5 -10.39 30.17 11.41
C SER A 5 -9.20 29.73 10.53
N PRO A 6 -8.15 30.55 10.33
CA PRO A 6 -7.02 30.20 9.46
C PRO A 6 -6.11 29.07 9.99
N HIS A 7 -6.45 28.43 11.11
CA HIS A 7 -5.61 27.44 11.79
C HIS A 7 -5.88 25.98 11.41
N THR A 8 -6.89 25.65 10.59
CA THR A 8 -7.21 24.26 10.23
C THR A 8 -6.62 23.77 8.90
N GLN A 9 -5.99 24.65 8.11
CA GLN A 9 -5.54 24.36 6.75
C GLN A 9 -4.11 23.77 6.63
N GLN A 10 -3.29 23.82 7.68
CA GLN A 10 -1.86 23.51 7.58
C GLN A 10 -1.52 22.00 7.51
N TRP A 11 -2.49 21.10 7.70
CA TRP A 11 -2.23 19.66 7.88
C TRP A 11 -2.99 18.75 6.91
N LEU A 12 -3.68 19.33 5.93
CA LEU A 12 -4.42 18.57 4.93
C LEU A 12 -3.48 18.30 3.75
N VAL A 13 -3.06 17.05 3.60
CA VAL A 13 -2.40 16.60 2.37
C VAL A 13 -3.35 16.93 1.21
N PRO A 14 -2.95 17.81 0.27
CA PRO A 14 -3.85 18.26 -0.77
C PRO A 14 -4.21 17.07 -1.66
N TRP A 15 -5.43 17.05 -2.21
CA TRP A 15 -5.88 15.97 -3.10
C TRP A 15 -4.90 15.74 -4.27
N ILE A 16 -4.24 16.81 -4.71
CA ILE A 16 -3.25 16.78 -5.78
C ILE A 16 -2.03 15.92 -5.45
N ALA A 17 -1.77 15.63 -4.16
CA ALA A 17 -0.70 14.74 -3.72
C ALA A 17 -0.98 13.27 -4.10
N LEU A 18 -2.20 12.93 -4.52
CA LEU A 18 -2.48 11.63 -5.15
C LEU A 18 -1.74 11.45 -6.47
N ALA A 19 -1.47 12.53 -7.21
CA ALA A 19 -0.71 12.45 -8.45
C ALA A 19 0.73 11.96 -8.23
N PRO A 20 1.57 12.59 -7.38
CA PRO A 20 2.91 12.08 -7.08
C PRO A 20 2.86 10.72 -6.37
N PHE A 21 1.85 10.46 -5.53
CA PHE A 21 1.64 9.13 -4.95
C PHE A 21 1.51 8.04 -6.02
N LEU A 22 0.61 8.25 -6.98
CA LEU A 22 0.36 7.32 -8.08
C LEU A 22 1.59 7.21 -8.98
N LEU A 23 2.23 8.32 -9.32
CA LEU A 23 3.44 8.31 -10.16
C LEU A 23 4.58 7.51 -9.53
N ILE A 24 4.83 7.68 -8.22
CA ILE A 24 5.87 6.92 -7.51
C ILE A 24 5.46 5.45 -7.43
N THR A 25 4.21 5.16 -7.04
CA THR A 25 3.71 3.80 -6.88
C THR A 25 3.75 3.02 -8.18
N PHE A 26 3.14 3.56 -9.23
CA PHE A 26 3.11 2.95 -10.56
C PHE A 26 4.50 2.95 -11.19
N GLY A 27 5.26 4.04 -11.07
CA GLY A 27 6.61 4.15 -11.62
C GLY A 27 7.56 3.11 -11.03
N LEU A 28 7.51 2.86 -9.71
CA LEU A 28 8.30 1.80 -9.08
C LEU A 28 7.83 0.41 -9.54
N ALA A 29 6.53 0.12 -9.46
CA ALA A 29 6.02 -1.21 -9.79
C ALA A 29 6.23 -1.56 -11.28
N TRP A 30 5.81 -0.68 -12.18
CA TRP A 30 5.97 -0.86 -13.63
C TRP A 30 7.40 -0.67 -14.09
N GLY A 31 8.19 0.21 -13.45
CA GLY A 31 9.60 0.40 -13.78
C GLY A 31 10.41 -0.86 -13.48
N ILE A 32 10.20 -1.46 -12.31
CA ILE A 32 10.83 -2.74 -11.96
C ILE A 32 10.38 -3.84 -12.94
N LEU A 33 9.08 -3.94 -13.22
CA LEU A 33 8.56 -4.92 -14.18
C LEU A 33 9.16 -4.73 -15.58
N ALA A 34 9.20 -3.49 -16.08
CA ALA A 34 9.76 -3.16 -17.39
C ALA A 34 11.25 -3.47 -17.45
N LEU A 35 12.03 -3.24 -16.38
CA LEU A 35 13.45 -3.62 -16.33
C LEU A 35 13.64 -5.14 -16.50
N TYR A 36 12.78 -5.95 -15.89
CA TYR A 36 12.83 -7.41 -16.07
C TYR A 36 12.38 -7.88 -17.45
N ILE A 37 11.45 -7.17 -18.09
CA ILE A 37 11.00 -7.48 -19.45
C ILE A 37 12.04 -7.07 -20.49
N LEU A 38 12.61 -5.87 -20.35
CA LEU A 38 13.50 -5.26 -21.34
C LEU A 38 14.97 -5.67 -21.16
N LEU A 39 15.43 -5.89 -19.93
CA LEU A 39 16.81 -6.28 -19.60
C LEU A 39 16.87 -7.53 -18.70
N PRO A 40 16.26 -8.66 -19.09
CA PRO A 40 16.20 -9.86 -18.25
C PRO A 40 17.58 -10.40 -17.88
N GLY A 41 18.56 -10.35 -18.80
CA GLY A 41 19.92 -10.82 -18.55
C GLY A 41 20.67 -10.01 -17.48
N LEU A 42 20.55 -8.67 -17.52
CA LEU A 42 21.17 -7.80 -16.52
C LEU A 42 20.50 -7.94 -15.15
N MET A 43 19.16 -7.98 -15.13
CA MET A 43 18.41 -8.13 -13.89
C MET A 43 18.63 -9.50 -13.25
N GLY A 44 18.69 -10.56 -14.07
CA GLY A 44 19.03 -11.91 -13.61
C GLY A 44 20.46 -12.01 -13.07
N ALA A 45 21.43 -11.32 -13.68
CA ALA A 45 22.81 -11.33 -13.21
C ALA A 45 23.02 -10.55 -11.90
N LEU A 46 22.33 -9.41 -11.73
CA LEU A 46 22.49 -8.55 -10.55
C LEU A 46 21.63 -8.99 -9.36
N PHE A 47 20.40 -9.41 -9.62
CA PHE A 47 19.41 -9.66 -8.56
C PHE A 47 18.90 -11.10 -8.53
N GLY A 48 19.09 -11.85 -9.62
CA GLY A 48 18.63 -13.24 -9.74
C GLY A 48 17.25 -13.37 -10.38
N GLU A 49 16.72 -14.60 -10.36
CA GLU A 49 15.40 -14.92 -10.89
C GLU A 49 14.28 -14.33 -10.02
N ILE A 50 13.22 -13.85 -10.66
CA ILE A 50 12.03 -13.35 -9.95
C ILE A 50 11.39 -14.49 -9.16
N SER A 51 11.32 -14.29 -7.84
CA SER A 51 10.61 -15.15 -6.90
C SER A 51 9.89 -14.30 -5.86
N GLY A 52 8.99 -14.88 -5.07
CA GLY A 52 8.27 -14.14 -4.02
C GLY A 52 9.18 -13.53 -2.95
N HIS A 53 10.40 -14.04 -2.79
CA HIS A 53 11.41 -13.52 -1.86
C HIS A 53 12.35 -12.50 -2.51
N HIS A 54 12.13 -12.19 -3.78
CA HIS A 54 13.02 -11.32 -4.53
C HIS A 54 12.90 -9.87 -4.04
N PRO A 55 14.01 -9.19 -3.68
CA PRO A 55 13.96 -7.86 -3.06
C PRO A 55 13.27 -6.82 -3.93
N LEU A 56 13.48 -6.86 -5.26
CA LEU A 56 12.78 -5.97 -6.19
C LEU A 56 11.29 -6.30 -6.32
N PHE A 57 10.90 -7.57 -6.16
CA PHE A 57 9.48 -7.94 -6.17
C PHE A 57 8.79 -7.41 -4.92
N ILE A 58 9.41 -7.57 -3.74
CA ILE A 58 8.93 -6.97 -2.50
C ILE A 58 8.84 -5.46 -2.65
N LEU A 59 9.86 -4.80 -3.20
CA LEU A 59 9.85 -3.35 -3.42
C LEU A 59 8.70 -2.91 -4.35
N ALA A 60 8.45 -3.64 -5.43
CA ALA A 60 7.35 -3.35 -6.35
C ALA A 60 5.97 -3.52 -5.67
N VAL A 61 5.78 -4.58 -4.88
CA VAL A 61 4.55 -4.83 -4.11
C VAL A 61 4.33 -3.76 -3.03
N TRP A 62 5.41 -3.34 -2.38
CA TRP A 62 5.40 -2.33 -1.31
C TRP A 62 5.56 -0.90 -1.82
N ALA A 63 5.60 -0.68 -3.14
CA ALA A 63 5.69 0.64 -3.76
C ALA A 63 4.65 1.66 -3.23
N PRO A 64 3.37 1.29 -2.99
CA PRO A 64 2.41 2.22 -2.40
C PRO A 64 2.79 2.66 -0.98
N ALA A 65 3.35 1.75 -0.17
CA ALA A 65 3.80 2.10 1.17
C ALA A 65 4.99 3.08 1.09
N VAL A 66 5.98 2.79 0.23
CA VAL A 66 7.14 3.67 0.01
C VAL A 66 6.69 5.06 -0.45
N ALA A 67 5.76 5.13 -1.42
CA ALA A 67 5.19 6.38 -1.89
C ALA A 67 4.47 7.15 -0.78
N ALA A 68 3.67 6.48 0.05
CA ALA A 68 3.00 7.09 1.20
C ALA A 68 4.01 7.66 2.20
N PHE A 69 5.05 6.91 2.57
CA PHE A 69 6.09 7.37 3.50
C PHE A 69 6.82 8.61 2.99
N ILE A 70 7.22 8.62 1.71
CA ILE A 70 7.88 9.78 1.09
C ILE A 70 6.96 11.01 1.15
N LEU A 71 5.71 10.83 0.73
CA LEU A 71 4.75 11.93 0.60
C LEU A 71 4.33 12.49 1.95
N ILE A 72 4.04 11.63 2.92
CA ILE A 72 3.65 12.03 4.28
C ILE A 72 4.81 12.73 4.99
N SER A 73 6.04 12.24 4.80
CA SER A 73 7.23 12.90 5.35
C SER A 73 7.46 14.27 4.70
N TYR A 74 7.22 14.39 3.39
CA TYR A 74 7.40 15.64 2.65
C TYR A 74 6.35 16.71 3.03
N TYR A 75 5.07 16.35 3.08
CA TYR A 75 3.98 17.31 3.37
C TYR A 75 3.70 17.51 4.86
N GLY A 76 3.84 16.46 5.68
CA GLY A 76 3.45 16.46 7.08
C GLY A 76 4.62 16.43 8.07
N GLY A 77 5.85 16.25 7.60
CA GLY A 77 7.04 16.11 8.44
C GLY A 77 6.93 14.95 9.46
N TRP A 78 7.73 15.03 10.52
CA TRP A 78 7.76 14.01 11.58
C TRP A 78 6.42 13.86 12.32
N VAL A 79 5.70 14.96 12.51
CA VAL A 79 4.38 14.97 13.18
C VAL A 79 3.33 14.26 12.33
N GLY A 80 3.30 14.52 11.02
CA GLY A 80 2.42 13.83 10.07
C GLY A 80 2.70 12.34 10.00
N LEU A 81 3.99 11.96 9.99
CA LEU A 81 4.41 10.57 9.98
C LEU A 81 3.97 9.82 11.25
N ARG A 82 4.21 10.39 12.43
CA ARG A 82 3.77 9.80 13.71
C ARG A 82 2.26 9.65 13.78
N ARG A 83 1.50 10.62 13.26
CA ARG A 83 0.03 10.56 13.18
C ARG A 83 -0.48 9.52 12.17
N PHE A 84 0.25 9.29 11.09
CA PHE A 84 -0.05 8.22 10.13
C PHE A 84 0.15 6.85 10.79
N LEU A 85 1.31 6.64 11.44
CA LEU A 85 1.62 5.40 12.15
C LEU A 85 0.68 5.16 13.35
N SER A 86 0.23 6.19 14.05
CA SER A 86 -0.71 6.03 15.16
C SER A 86 -2.06 5.44 14.72
N ARG A 87 -2.42 5.55 13.43
CA ARG A 87 -3.65 4.93 12.90
C ARG A 87 -3.57 3.40 12.86
N ILE A 88 -2.38 2.81 12.80
CA ILE A 88 -2.20 1.35 12.89
C ILE A 88 -2.69 0.83 14.25
N PHE A 89 -2.64 1.66 15.29
CA PHE A 89 -3.14 1.34 16.63
C PHE A 89 -4.66 1.51 16.79
N LEU A 90 -5.39 1.93 15.75
CA LEU A 90 -6.85 1.99 15.76
C LEU A 90 -7.42 0.57 15.53
N TRP A 91 -7.29 -0.28 16.55
CA TRP A 91 -7.73 -1.67 16.53
C TRP A 91 -9.26 -1.83 16.64
N HIS A 92 -9.98 -0.77 17.00
CA HIS A 92 -11.43 -0.81 17.20
C HIS A 92 -12.17 -0.81 15.85
N CYS A 93 -12.22 -1.97 15.18
CA CYS A 93 -13.16 -2.21 14.10
C CYS A 93 -14.54 -2.58 14.65
N GLN A 94 -15.60 -2.08 14.02
CA GLN A 94 -16.97 -2.48 14.33
C GLN A 94 -17.13 -4.01 14.21
N PRO A 95 -17.86 -4.69 15.12
CA PRO A 95 -18.00 -6.15 15.13
C PRO A 95 -18.46 -6.74 13.79
N ALA A 96 -19.24 -6.00 13.01
CA ALA A 96 -19.68 -6.39 11.66
C ALA A 96 -18.52 -6.68 10.68
N TRP A 97 -17.39 -5.97 10.82
CA TRP A 97 -16.21 -6.20 9.98
C TRP A 97 -15.56 -7.56 10.23
N TYR A 98 -15.61 -8.07 11.46
CA TYR A 98 -15.11 -9.42 11.75
C TYR A 98 -15.96 -10.49 11.09
N GLY A 99 -17.29 -10.32 11.07
CA GLY A 99 -18.20 -11.22 10.35
C GLY A 99 -17.91 -11.26 8.86
N PHE A 100 -17.69 -10.09 8.24
CA PHE A 100 -17.30 -10.00 6.83
C PHE A 100 -15.95 -10.67 6.54
N LEU A 101 -14.94 -10.40 7.37
CA LEU A 101 -13.61 -11.01 7.26
C LEU A 101 -13.66 -12.55 7.35
N LEU A 102 -14.52 -13.09 8.21
CA LEU A 102 -14.74 -14.53 8.32
C LEU A 102 -15.56 -15.10 7.16
N GLY A 103 -16.39 -14.28 6.50
CA GLY A 103 -17.20 -14.70 5.35
C GLY A 103 -16.37 -15.14 4.15
N LEU A 104 -15.25 -14.45 3.84
CA LEU A 104 -14.36 -14.82 2.74
C LEU A 104 -13.81 -16.26 2.86
N PRO A 105 -13.12 -16.64 3.95
CA PRO A 105 -12.61 -18.01 4.10
C PRO A 105 -13.76 -19.01 4.18
N LEU A 106 -14.89 -18.68 4.81
CA LEU A 106 -16.05 -19.59 4.87
C LEU A 106 -16.57 -19.93 3.48
N MET A 107 -16.58 -18.97 2.55
CA MET A 107 -17.02 -19.19 1.18
C MET A 107 -16.06 -20.11 0.42
N PHE A 108 -14.75 -20.01 0.67
CA PHE A 108 -13.76 -20.95 0.14
C PHE A 108 -13.96 -22.37 0.70
N TYR A 109 -14.17 -22.52 2.01
CA TYR A 109 -14.44 -23.82 2.64
C TYR A 109 -15.77 -24.43 2.16
N ALA A 110 -16.82 -23.63 2.02
CA ALA A 110 -18.10 -24.09 1.46
C ALA A 110 -17.93 -24.58 0.02
N GLY A 111 -17.16 -23.85 -0.80
CA GLY A 111 -16.81 -24.28 -2.15
C GLY A 111 -16.02 -25.60 -2.18
N ALA A 112 -15.07 -25.78 -1.26
CA ALA A 112 -14.31 -27.03 -1.11
C ALA A 112 -15.20 -28.21 -0.68
N ALA A 113 -16.15 -27.97 0.24
CA ALA A 113 -17.12 -28.96 0.71
C ALA A 113 -18.01 -29.45 -0.43
N VAL A 114 -18.54 -28.53 -1.25
CA VAL A 114 -19.38 -28.85 -2.42
C VAL A 114 -18.59 -29.61 -3.48
N LYS A 115 -17.29 -29.34 -3.63
CA LYS A 115 -16.41 -30.07 -4.54
C LYS A 115 -16.02 -31.46 -4.03
N GLY A 116 -16.36 -31.80 -2.78
CA GLY A 116 -16.04 -33.08 -2.14
C GLY A 116 -14.57 -33.24 -1.75
N ASN A 117 -13.82 -32.14 -1.65
CA ASN A 117 -12.37 -32.14 -1.43
C ASN A 117 -12.00 -31.53 -0.06
N LEU A 118 -12.85 -31.76 0.93
CA LEU A 118 -12.64 -31.33 2.31
C LEU A 118 -11.70 -32.27 3.06
#